data_AF-A0A2S1EU03-F1
#
_entry.id   AF-A0A2S1EU03-F1
#
_cell.length_a   1.000
_cell.length_b   1.000
_cell.length_c   1.000
_cell.angle_alpha   90.00
_cell.angle_beta   90.00
_cell.angle_gamma   90.00
#
_symmetry.space_group_name_H-M   'P 1'
#
loop_
_entity.id
_entity.type
_entity.pdbx_description
1 polymer ?
#
loop_
_entity_poly.entity_id
_entity_poly.type
_entity_poly.pdbx_seq_one_letter_code
_entity_poly.pdbx_strand_id
1 'polypeptide(L)'
;MADIFALDVSMGKSYCVWYRGKHCLKEFSLVNTKAGVNALRDMIKKAQKPIIYFEATGIYSRVIEHFCETNVLRFCRLNPLELHLKSESLRRVKTDQKDAHRIALTVQENTFRLTVPWKKDYLQLHELSRFYNQLNADWNYRLNHLHTALKQVFPELKQLFVNRTSKLALNIVELFPHPALVRPYSRVKLKNILMASTDKRISKMKAYKYADRLIDLAQKSYPAVSGDAIQVDEVRYYARQLICPNP
;
A
#
# COMPACT_ATOMS: atom_id res chain seq x y z
N MET A 1 30.74 12.57 -27.44
CA MET A 1 29.74 12.88 -26.40
C MET A 1 28.80 11.69 -26.26
N ALA A 2 28.21 11.46 -25.09
CA ALA A 2 27.18 10.44 -24.92
C ALA A 2 25.84 10.98 -25.42
N ASP A 3 25.05 10.12 -26.07
CA ASP A 3 23.69 10.45 -26.48
C ASP A 3 22.74 10.39 -25.27
N ILE A 4 21.80 11.32 -25.22
CA ILE A 4 20.84 11.47 -24.11
C ILE A 4 19.47 11.03 -24.59
N PHE A 5 18.86 10.08 -23.89
CA PHE A 5 17.44 9.76 -24.03
C PHE A 5 16.71 10.27 -22.81
N ALA A 6 15.86 11.27 -22.95
CA ALA A 6 15.04 11.78 -21.86
C ALA A 6 13.58 11.37 -22.05
N LEU A 7 12.98 10.80 -21.01
CA LEU A 7 11.61 10.30 -21.03
C LEU A 7 10.79 10.99 -19.95
N ASP A 8 9.69 11.60 -20.37
CA ASP A 8 8.58 11.92 -19.48
C ASP A 8 7.67 10.70 -19.38
N VAL A 9 7.65 10.05 -18.21
CA VAL A 9 6.99 8.75 -18.01
C VAL A 9 5.64 8.94 -17.33
N SER A 10 4.59 8.52 -18.04
CA SER A 10 3.20 8.61 -17.60
C SER A 10 2.51 7.24 -17.64
N MET A 11 1.25 7.20 -17.20
CA MET A 11 0.43 5.99 -17.25
C MET A 11 0.23 5.54 -18.71
N GLY A 12 0.65 4.32 -19.05
CA GLY A 12 0.44 3.68 -20.35
C GLY A 12 1.28 4.22 -21.52
N LYS A 13 1.75 5.48 -21.47
CA LYS A 13 2.59 6.10 -22.49
C LYS A 13 3.69 6.95 -21.86
N SER A 14 4.79 7.13 -22.60
CA SER A 14 5.89 8.01 -22.25
C SER A 14 6.26 8.86 -23.47
N TYR A 15 6.63 10.11 -23.27
CA TYR A 15 7.18 10.93 -24.35
C TYR A 15 8.70 10.91 -24.28
N CYS A 16 9.36 10.66 -25.41
CA CYS A 16 10.80 10.41 -25.47
C CYS A 16 11.47 11.39 -26.42
N VAL A 17 12.60 11.96 -26.00
CA VAL A 17 13.47 12.76 -26.85
C VAL A 17 14.89 12.19 -26.85
N TRP A 18 15.52 12.17 -28.02
CA TRP A 18 16.90 11.72 -28.22
C TRP A 18 17.77 12.91 -28.65
N TYR A 19 18.75 13.24 -27.82
CA TYR A 19 19.69 14.33 -28.03
C TYR A 19 21.12 13.83 -28.27
N ARG A 20 21.85 14.57 -29.12
CA ARG A 20 23.30 14.50 -29.26
C ARG A 20 23.90 15.90 -29.13
N GLY A 21 24.55 16.17 -28.01
CA GLY A 21 24.88 17.55 -27.63
C GLY A 21 23.60 18.37 -27.54
N LYS A 22 23.59 19.59 -28.09
CA LYS A 22 22.42 20.50 -28.08
C LYS A 22 21.36 20.18 -29.15
N HIS A 23 21.56 19.17 -30.00
CA HIS A 23 20.65 18.88 -31.10
C HIS A 23 19.72 17.72 -30.76
N CYS A 24 18.40 17.97 -30.88
CA CYS A 24 17.38 16.92 -30.84
C CYS A 24 17.43 16.16 -32.17
N LEU A 25 17.79 14.88 -32.13
CA LEU A 25 17.83 14.01 -33.31
C LEU A 25 16.47 13.40 -33.62
N LYS A 26 15.69 13.10 -32.57
CA LYS A 26 14.38 12.48 -32.71
C LYS A 26 13.53 12.69 -31.47
N GLU A 27 12.23 12.85 -31.68
CA GLU A 27 11.21 12.80 -30.64
C GLU A 27 10.08 11.84 -31.04
N PHE A 28 9.49 11.16 -30.06
CA PHE A 28 8.42 10.19 -30.32
C PHE A 28 7.66 9.87 -29.05
N SER A 29 6.41 9.42 -29.22
CA SER A 29 5.65 8.80 -28.14
C SER A 29 5.93 7.30 -28.08
N LEU A 30 6.14 6.80 -26.88
CA LEU A 30 6.37 5.41 -26.55
C LEU A 30 5.15 4.87 -25.81
N VAL A 31 4.56 3.79 -26.32
CA VAL A 31 3.57 3.03 -25.54
C VAL A 31 4.33 2.12 -24.57
N ASN A 32 3.96 2.08 -23.29
CA ASN A 32 4.62 1.29 -22.25
C ASN A 32 4.25 -0.20 -22.33
N THR A 33 4.40 -0.79 -23.52
CA THR A 33 4.18 -2.21 -23.83
C THR A 33 5.48 -2.85 -24.30
N LYS A 34 5.52 -4.18 -24.36
CA LYS A 34 6.67 -4.95 -24.90
C LYS A 34 7.08 -4.46 -26.30
N ALA A 35 6.12 -4.20 -27.18
CA ALA A 35 6.37 -3.70 -28.52
C ALA A 35 7.01 -2.29 -28.49
N GLY A 36 6.48 -1.39 -27.66
CA GLY A 36 7.04 -0.04 -27.52
C GLY A 36 8.47 -0.06 -26.96
N VAL A 37 8.71 -0.74 -25.84
CA VAL A 37 10.07 -0.77 -25.26
C VAL A 37 11.08 -1.47 -26.16
N ASN A 38 10.66 -2.44 -26.98
CA ASN A 38 11.52 -3.02 -28.03
C ASN A 38 11.88 -1.99 -29.11
N ALA A 39 10.92 -1.19 -29.58
CA ALA A 39 11.20 -0.12 -30.53
C ALA A 39 12.17 0.92 -29.94
N LEU A 40 12.01 1.28 -28.66
CA LEU A 40 12.96 2.13 -27.94
C LEU A 40 14.37 1.51 -27.91
N ARG A 41 14.48 0.23 -27.56
CA ARG A 41 15.77 -0.50 -27.55
C ARG A 41 16.46 -0.45 -28.92
N ASP A 42 15.71 -0.64 -29.99
CA ASP A 42 16.28 -0.64 -31.35
C ASP A 42 16.75 0.76 -31.78
N MET A 43 16.16 1.83 -31.23
CA MET A 43 16.69 3.19 -31.38
C MET A 43 17.95 3.43 -30.53
N ILE A 44 17.96 2.97 -29.28
CA ILE A 44 19.11 3.09 -28.37
C ILE A 44 20.35 2.40 -28.96
N LYS A 45 20.20 1.26 -29.64
CA LYS A 45 21.30 0.57 -30.33
C LYS A 45 22.00 1.40 -31.41
N LYS A 46 21.31 2.39 -31.99
CA LYS A 46 21.85 3.31 -33.01
C LYS A 46 22.58 4.51 -32.41
N ALA A 47 22.51 4.66 -31.09
CA ALA A 47 23.04 5.81 -30.37
C ALA A 47 24.48 5.60 -29.88
N GLN A 48 25.20 6.71 -29.66
CA GLN A 48 26.58 6.69 -29.20
C GLN A 48 26.64 6.76 -27.68
N LYS A 49 27.03 5.65 -27.01
CA LYS A 49 27.13 5.55 -25.54
C LYS A 49 25.90 6.12 -24.81
N PRO A 50 24.68 5.66 -25.13
CA PRO A 50 23.44 6.28 -24.67
C PRO A 50 23.28 6.22 -23.15
N ILE A 51 22.73 7.29 -22.57
CA ILE A 51 22.26 7.33 -21.18
C ILE A 51 20.79 7.74 -21.16
N ILE A 52 19.99 7.02 -20.39
CA ILE A 52 18.55 7.18 -20.31
C ILE A 52 18.20 7.96 -19.03
N TYR A 53 17.34 8.97 -19.13
CA TYR A 53 16.96 9.84 -18.03
C TYR A 53 15.45 9.90 -17.95
N PHE A 54 14.91 9.73 -16.74
CA PHE A 54 13.49 9.88 -16.48
C PHE A 54 13.25 10.27 -15.04
N GLU A 55 12.16 10.99 -14.80
CA GLU A 55 11.73 11.38 -13.45
C GLU A 55 11.08 10.20 -12.71
N ALA A 56 11.30 10.10 -11.40
CA ALA A 56 10.71 9.06 -10.55
C ALA A 56 9.21 9.34 -10.27
N THR A 57 8.34 9.12 -11.27
CA THR A 57 6.88 9.32 -11.18
C THR A 57 6.14 8.10 -10.62
N GLY A 58 6.54 7.65 -9.42
CA GLY A 58 5.86 6.56 -8.72
C GLY A 58 6.01 5.19 -9.39
N ILE A 59 4.91 4.46 -9.58
CA ILE A 59 4.93 3.07 -10.09
C ILE A 59 5.21 2.99 -11.60
N TYR A 60 4.92 4.06 -12.35
CA TYR A 60 5.03 4.06 -13.82
C TYR A 60 6.49 4.07 -14.28
N SER A 61 7.35 4.82 -13.59
CA SER A 61 8.80 4.84 -13.87
C SER A 61 9.47 3.48 -13.66
N ARG A 62 8.89 2.59 -12.83
CA ARG A 62 9.44 1.25 -12.57
C ARG A 62 9.52 0.38 -13.83
N VAL A 63 8.61 0.57 -14.79
CA VAL A 63 8.62 -0.18 -16.05
C VAL A 63 9.86 0.17 -16.88
N ILE A 64 10.19 1.47 -16.96
CA ILE A 64 11.37 1.95 -17.68
C ILE A 64 12.65 1.58 -16.93
N GLU A 65 12.65 1.67 -15.60
CA GLU A 65 13.75 1.20 -14.75
C GLU A 65 14.05 -0.29 -14.99
N HIS A 66 13.04 -1.15 -14.89
CA HIS A 66 13.18 -2.58 -15.14
C HIS A 66 13.64 -2.90 -16.58
N PHE A 67 13.14 -2.14 -17.56
CA PHE A 67 13.61 -2.24 -18.94
C PHE A 67 15.11 -1.92 -19.06
N CYS A 68 15.56 -0.84 -18.41
CA CYS A 68 16.97 -0.47 -18.41
C CYS A 68 17.84 -1.51 -17.73
N GLU A 69 17.41 -2.04 -16.59
CA GLU A 69 18.10 -3.10 -15.85
C GLU A 69 18.23 -4.38 -16.68
N THR A 70 17.12 -4.85 -17.26
CA THR A 70 17.07 -6.09 -18.03
C THR A 70 17.94 -6.05 -19.30
N ASN A 71 18.10 -4.86 -19.89
CA ASN A 71 18.92 -4.64 -21.08
C ASN A 71 20.33 -4.10 -20.76
N VAL A 72 20.70 -4.03 -19.47
CA VAL A 72 22.01 -3.53 -18.99
C VAL A 72 22.34 -2.14 -19.55
N LEU A 73 21.34 -1.26 -19.57
CA LEU A 73 21.45 0.11 -20.09
C LEU A 73 21.88 1.06 -18.96
N ARG A 74 22.65 2.09 -19.31
CA ARG A 74 22.99 3.17 -18.38
C ARG A 74 21.80 4.10 -18.25
N PHE A 75 21.32 4.30 -17.03
CA PHE A 75 20.20 5.20 -16.78
C PHE A 75 20.36 6.00 -15.50
N CYS A 76 19.58 7.07 -15.40
CA CYS A 76 19.45 7.90 -14.22
C CYS A 76 17.95 8.13 -13.93
N ARG A 77 17.51 7.55 -12.81
CA ARG A 77 16.21 7.82 -12.20
C ARG A 77 16.32 9.11 -11.39
N LEU A 78 15.76 10.19 -11.92
CA LEU A 78 15.87 11.53 -11.37
C LEU A 78 14.88 11.74 -10.23
N ASN A 79 15.33 12.36 -9.14
CA ASN A 79 14.44 12.83 -8.08
C ASN A 79 13.64 14.05 -8.60
N PRO A 80 12.29 14.02 -8.56
CA PRO A 80 11.43 15.14 -8.93
C PRO A 80 11.87 16.49 -8.36
N LEU A 81 12.25 16.50 -7.07
CA LEU A 81 12.64 17.72 -6.37
C LEU A 81 13.99 18.24 -6.87
N GLU A 82 14.97 17.37 -7.04
CA GLU A 82 16.30 17.75 -7.53
C GLU A 82 16.22 18.27 -8.98
N LEU A 83 15.45 17.56 -9.83
CA LEU A 83 15.20 17.97 -11.21
C LEU A 83 14.51 19.32 -11.26
N HIS A 84 13.52 19.55 -10.39
CA HIS A 84 12.84 20.83 -10.30
C HIS A 84 13.81 21.97 -9.96
N LEU A 85 14.63 21.82 -8.91
CA LEU A 85 15.57 22.86 -8.50
C LEU A 85 16.59 23.18 -9.60
N LYS A 86 17.03 22.17 -10.35
CA LYS A 86 18.00 22.33 -11.45
C LYS A 86 17.40 22.82 -12.78
N SER A 87 16.07 22.94 -12.87
CA SER A 87 15.36 23.35 -14.11
C SER A 87 14.57 24.65 -13.94
N GLU A 88 14.80 25.38 -12.86
CA GLU A 88 14.03 26.57 -12.47
C GLU A 88 14.11 27.73 -13.49
N SER A 89 15.18 27.79 -14.28
CA SER A 89 15.38 28.76 -15.37
C SER A 89 14.50 28.51 -16.61
N LEU A 90 13.81 27.36 -16.70
CA LEU A 90 13.02 26.97 -17.87
C LEU A 90 11.53 27.32 -17.67
N ARG A 91 10.97 28.14 -18.58
CA ARG A 91 9.57 28.61 -18.52
C ARG A 91 8.59 27.43 -18.50
N ARG A 92 7.68 27.41 -17.52
CA ARG A 92 6.72 26.32 -17.30
C ARG A 92 5.49 26.44 -18.18
N VAL A 93 5.42 25.57 -19.19
CA VAL A 93 4.16 25.12 -19.78
C VAL A 93 4.20 23.59 -19.74
N LYS A 94 3.29 22.98 -18.98
CA LYS A 94 3.33 21.55 -18.68
C LYS A 94 2.71 20.75 -19.82
N THR A 95 3.54 20.00 -20.54
CA THR A 95 3.16 19.06 -21.59
C THR A 95 4.20 17.96 -21.62
N ASP A 96 3.81 16.70 -21.85
CA ASP A 96 4.72 15.55 -21.88
C ASP A 96 5.96 15.81 -22.77
N GLN A 97 5.77 16.47 -23.92
CA GLN A 97 6.85 16.89 -24.82
C GLN A 97 7.84 17.86 -24.14
N LYS A 98 7.35 19.00 -23.64
CA LYS A 98 8.19 20.00 -22.97
C LYS A 98 8.88 19.44 -21.72
N ASP A 99 8.23 18.53 -20.99
CA ASP A 99 8.82 17.89 -19.81
C ASP A 99 9.98 16.96 -20.20
N ALA A 100 9.86 16.18 -21.29
CA ALA A 100 10.95 15.38 -21.83
C ALA A 100 12.13 16.24 -22.32
N HIS A 101 11.85 17.34 -23.02
CA HIS A 101 12.87 18.31 -23.42
C HIS A 101 13.55 18.99 -22.22
N ARG A 102 12.78 19.35 -21.19
CA ARG A 102 13.30 19.92 -19.95
C ARG A 102 14.32 18.96 -19.32
N ILE A 103 13.95 17.69 -19.18
CA ILE A 103 14.86 16.67 -18.66
C ILE A 103 16.15 16.62 -19.49
N ALA A 104 16.05 16.52 -20.82
CA ALA A 104 17.22 16.44 -21.71
C ALA A 104 18.18 17.64 -21.56
N LEU A 105 17.63 18.86 -21.52
CA LEU A 105 18.43 20.08 -21.39
C LEU A 105 19.06 20.17 -19.99
N THR A 106 18.29 19.88 -18.93
CA THR A 106 18.81 19.93 -17.56
C THR A 106 19.94 18.94 -17.33
N VAL A 107 19.85 17.71 -17.84
CA VAL A 107 20.91 16.69 -17.67
C VAL A 107 22.14 16.94 -18.54
N GLN A 108 22.03 17.81 -19.55
CA GLN A 108 23.16 18.25 -20.35
C GLN A 108 23.99 19.31 -19.62
N GLU A 109 23.34 20.18 -18.85
CA GLU A 109 23.97 21.27 -18.09
C GLU A 109 24.40 20.86 -16.68
N ASN A 110 23.87 19.75 -16.16
CA ASN A 110 24.12 19.28 -14.81
C ASN A 110 24.63 17.84 -14.79
N THR A 111 25.46 17.51 -13.80
CA THR A 111 25.87 16.13 -13.54
C THR A 111 24.85 15.44 -12.64
N PHE A 112 24.41 14.26 -13.07
CA PHE A 112 23.56 13.36 -12.29
C PHE A 112 24.24 12.02 -12.12
N ARG A 113 24.12 11.44 -10.92
CA ARG A 113 24.68 10.12 -10.64
C ARG A 113 23.86 9.05 -11.36
N LEU A 114 24.54 8.14 -12.07
CA LEU A 114 23.87 6.98 -12.66
C LEU A 114 23.22 6.14 -11.56
N THR A 115 22.03 5.65 -11.86
CA THR A 115 21.34 4.72 -11.00
C THR A 115 22.08 3.39 -11.04
N VAL A 116 22.42 2.87 -9.86
CA VAL A 116 22.98 1.54 -9.69
C VAL A 116 21.85 0.65 -9.18
N PRO A 117 21.40 -0.33 -9.99
CA PRO A 117 20.38 -1.28 -9.56
C PRO A 117 20.80 -1.99 -8.28
N TRP A 118 19.84 -2.24 -7.41
CA TRP A 118 20.10 -3.06 -6.24
C TRP A 118 20.35 -4.51 -6.63
N LYS A 119 21.11 -5.22 -5.79
CA LYS A 119 21.22 -6.67 -5.91
C LYS A 119 19.84 -7.30 -5.73
N LYS A 120 19.57 -8.40 -6.45
CA LYS A 120 18.28 -9.09 -6.46
C LYS A 120 17.76 -9.41 -5.05
N ASP A 121 18.62 -9.94 -4.18
CA ASP A 121 18.25 -10.32 -2.82
C ASP A 121 17.84 -9.10 -1.97
N TYR A 122 18.55 -7.99 -2.13
CA TYR A 122 18.22 -6.75 -1.42
C TYR A 122 16.90 -6.15 -1.93
N LEU A 123 16.68 -6.16 -3.25
CA LEU A 123 15.42 -5.72 -3.84
C LEU A 123 14.24 -6.55 -3.33
N GLN A 124 14.40 -7.87 -3.27
CA GLN A 124 13.37 -8.77 -2.74
C GLN A 124 13.07 -8.46 -1.27
N LEU A 125 14.11 -8.32 -0.43
CA LEU A 125 13.93 -7.97 0.98
C LEU A 125 13.24 -6.61 1.16
N HIS A 126 13.61 -5.63 0.35
CA HIS A 126 13.00 -4.31 0.38
C HIS A 126 11.51 -4.35 0.00
N GLU A 127 11.14 -5.07 -1.07
CA GLU A 127 9.73 -5.22 -1.47
C GLU A 127 8.92 -6.02 -0.44
N LEU A 128 9.50 -7.06 0.17
CA LEU A 128 8.88 -7.77 1.29
C LEU A 128 8.65 -6.86 2.51
N SER A 129 9.63 -6.04 2.87
CA SER A 129 9.51 -5.06 3.96
C SER A 129 8.42 -4.03 3.68
N ARG A 130 8.38 -3.49 2.46
CA ARG A 130 7.32 -2.58 2.02
C ARG A 130 5.94 -3.23 2.14
N PHE A 131 5.79 -4.47 1.67
CA PHE A 131 4.54 -5.20 1.74
C PHE A 131 4.11 -5.52 3.19
N TYR A 132 5.05 -5.96 4.03
CA TYR A 132 4.81 -6.17 5.46
C TYR A 132 4.30 -4.90 6.15
N ASN A 133 4.94 -3.75 5.89
CA ASN A 133 4.53 -2.46 6.46
C ASN A 133 3.12 -2.06 6.00
N GLN A 134 2.77 -2.33 4.74
CA GLN A 134 1.43 -2.11 4.21
C GLN A 134 0.38 -2.98 4.94
N LEU A 135 0.64 -4.28 5.09
CA LEU A 135 -0.25 -5.18 5.84
C LEU A 135 -0.44 -4.73 7.30
N ASN A 136 0.64 -4.28 7.95
CA ASN A 136 0.57 -3.77 9.31
C ASN A 136 -0.23 -2.46 9.41
N ALA A 137 -0.09 -1.56 8.43
CA ALA A 137 -0.89 -0.34 8.36
C ALA A 137 -2.39 -0.66 8.17
N ASP A 138 -2.72 -1.58 7.27
CA ASP A 138 -4.10 -2.02 7.02
C ASP A 138 -4.71 -2.70 8.25
N TRP A 139 -3.92 -3.54 8.94
CA TRP A 139 -4.32 -4.15 10.21
C TRP A 139 -4.65 -3.10 11.28
N ASN A 140 -3.76 -2.14 11.48
CA ASN A 140 -3.95 -1.07 12.47
C ASN A 140 -5.14 -0.19 12.13
N TYR A 141 -5.36 0.11 10.85
CA TYR A 141 -6.54 0.83 10.38
C TYR A 141 -7.82 0.09 10.79
N ARG A 142 -7.95 -1.19 10.44
CA ARG A 142 -9.13 -2.01 10.77
C ARG A 142 -9.35 -2.10 12.29
N LEU A 143 -8.28 -2.30 13.05
CA LEU A 143 -8.35 -2.39 14.52
C LEU A 143 -8.83 -1.07 15.15
N ASN A 144 -8.35 0.07 14.65
CA ASN A 144 -8.77 1.39 15.12
C ASN A 144 -10.25 1.64 14.82
N HIS A 145 -10.71 1.26 13.63
CA HIS A 145 -12.12 1.36 13.26
C HIS A 145 -13.02 0.45 14.12
N LEU A 146 -12.61 -0.80 14.35
CA LEU A 146 -13.30 -1.71 15.29
C LEU A 146 -13.41 -1.07 16.68
N HIS A 147 -12.31 -0.52 17.19
CA HIS A 147 -12.29 0.13 18.51
C HIS A 147 -13.22 1.34 18.58
N THR A 148 -13.28 2.16 17.53
CA THR A 148 -14.16 3.33 17.47
C THR A 148 -15.63 2.92 17.46
N ALA A 149 -16.01 1.95 16.63
CA ALA A 149 -17.37 1.44 16.58
C ALA A 149 -17.77 0.76 17.90
N LEU A 150 -16.89 -0.08 18.47
CA LEU A 150 -17.14 -0.78 19.73
C LEU A 150 -17.36 0.17 20.92
N LYS A 151 -16.71 1.35 20.93
CA LYS A 151 -16.94 2.36 21.96
C LYS A 151 -18.39 2.87 21.99
N GLN A 152 -19.09 2.87 20.85
CA GLN A 152 -20.46 3.33 20.75
C GLN A 152 -21.47 2.25 21.15
N VAL A 153 -21.20 0.99 20.80
CA VAL A 153 -22.17 -0.11 20.98
C VAL A 153 -21.98 -0.92 22.25
N PHE A 154 -20.74 -1.13 22.72
CA PHE A 154 -20.45 -1.96 23.91
C PHE A 154 -19.03 -1.70 24.47
N PRO A 155 -18.77 -0.49 25.02
CA PRO A 155 -17.43 -0.08 25.42
C PRO A 155 -16.80 -0.96 26.52
N GLU A 156 -17.61 -1.58 27.37
CA GLU A 156 -17.17 -2.46 28.46
C GLU A 156 -16.61 -3.81 27.96
N LEU A 157 -17.00 -4.24 26.75
CA LEU A 157 -16.59 -5.53 26.20
C LEU A 157 -15.06 -5.68 26.08
N LYS A 158 -14.34 -4.57 25.91
CA LYS A 158 -12.87 -4.51 25.89
C LYS A 158 -12.20 -5.04 27.17
N GLN A 159 -12.95 -5.14 28.26
CA GLN A 159 -12.48 -5.64 29.55
C GLN A 159 -12.53 -7.16 29.66
N LEU A 160 -13.29 -7.84 28.78
CA LEU A 160 -13.52 -9.28 28.86
C LEU A 160 -12.23 -10.10 28.74
N PHE A 161 -11.36 -9.72 27.80
CA PHE A 161 -10.10 -10.40 27.51
C PHE A 161 -8.89 -9.47 27.71
N VAL A 162 -7.80 -10.02 28.24
CA VAL A 162 -6.51 -9.32 28.34
C VAL A 162 -5.97 -9.03 26.94
N ASN A 163 -5.97 -10.04 26.06
CA ASN A 163 -5.64 -9.87 24.65
C ASN A 163 -6.93 -9.63 23.83
N ARG A 164 -7.12 -8.37 23.43
CA ARG A 164 -8.30 -7.87 22.70
C ARG A 164 -8.34 -8.27 21.23
N THR A 165 -7.21 -8.66 20.66
CA THR A 165 -7.07 -9.06 19.25
C THR A 165 -6.93 -10.57 19.08
N SER A 166 -7.06 -11.35 20.17
CA SER A 166 -7.09 -12.81 20.07
C SER A 166 -8.30 -13.27 19.25
N LYS A 167 -8.17 -14.38 18.52
CA LYS A 167 -9.26 -14.96 17.71
C LYS A 167 -10.55 -15.13 18.51
N LEU A 168 -10.47 -15.63 19.75
CA LEU A 168 -11.61 -15.73 20.65
C LEU A 168 -12.24 -14.35 20.93
N ALA A 169 -11.43 -13.34 21.25
CA ALA A 169 -11.93 -12.00 21.56
C ALA A 169 -12.68 -11.42 20.36
N LEU A 170 -12.10 -11.49 19.17
CA LEU A 170 -12.72 -11.00 17.94
C LEU A 170 -13.99 -11.76 17.59
N ASN A 171 -14.01 -13.10 17.71
CA ASN A 171 -15.21 -13.91 17.48
C ASN A 171 -16.34 -13.53 18.44
N ILE A 172 -16.03 -13.24 19.70
CA ILE A 172 -17.04 -12.83 20.69
C ILE A 172 -17.53 -11.41 20.42
N VAL A 173 -16.64 -10.50 20.01
CA VAL A 173 -17.03 -9.15 19.56
C VAL A 173 -17.94 -9.21 18.32
N GLU A 174 -17.70 -10.14 17.40
CA GLU A 174 -18.54 -10.36 16.23
C GLU A 174 -19.93 -10.93 16.59
N LEU A 175 -19.98 -11.94 17.47
CA LEU A 175 -21.24 -12.59 17.86
C LEU A 175 -22.09 -11.72 18.79
N PHE A 176 -21.44 -10.98 19.68
CA PHE A 176 -22.09 -10.17 20.72
C PHE A 176 -21.60 -8.71 20.73
N PRO A 177 -21.74 -7.97 19.61
CA PRO A 177 -21.29 -6.58 19.50
C PRO A 177 -22.06 -5.61 20.40
N HIS A 178 -23.24 -5.99 20.89
CA HIS A 178 -24.13 -5.15 21.69
C HIS A 178 -24.69 -5.93 22.88
N PRO A 179 -24.87 -5.33 24.08
CA PRO A 179 -25.34 -6.04 25.27
C PRO A 179 -26.72 -6.69 25.09
N ALA A 180 -27.61 -6.09 24.31
CA ALA A 180 -28.92 -6.69 23.98
C ALA A 180 -28.81 -8.05 23.26
N LEU A 181 -27.70 -8.32 22.58
CA LEU A 181 -27.45 -9.60 21.91
C LEU A 181 -26.94 -10.68 22.89
N VAL A 182 -26.42 -10.29 24.05
CA VAL A 182 -26.00 -11.21 25.12
C VAL A 182 -27.21 -11.66 25.95
N ARG A 183 -28.12 -10.73 26.27
CA ARG A 183 -29.25 -10.94 27.20
C ARG A 183 -30.12 -12.18 26.94
N PRO A 184 -30.42 -12.60 25.69
CA PRO A 184 -31.25 -13.78 25.44
C PRO A 184 -30.58 -15.12 25.79
N TYR A 185 -29.28 -15.13 26.07
CA TYR A 185 -28.51 -16.36 26.24
C TYR A 185 -28.30 -16.69 27.71
N SER A 186 -28.58 -17.94 28.08
CA SER A 186 -28.24 -18.45 29.41
C SER A 186 -26.74 -18.61 29.59
N ARG A 187 -26.28 -18.59 30.84
CA ARG A 187 -24.89 -18.87 31.23
C ARG A 187 -24.32 -20.12 30.56
N VAL A 188 -25.10 -21.20 30.53
CA VAL A 188 -24.69 -22.49 29.92
C VAL A 188 -24.55 -22.36 28.40
N LYS A 189 -25.48 -21.65 27.75
CA LYS A 189 -25.45 -21.43 26.29
C LYS A 189 -24.26 -20.54 25.89
N LEU A 190 -24.01 -19.44 26.62
CA LEU A 190 -22.84 -18.59 26.40
C LEU A 190 -21.53 -19.36 26.58
N LYS A 191 -21.43 -20.21 27.62
CA LYS A 191 -20.27 -21.09 27.81
C LYS A 191 -20.05 -22.01 26.60
N ASN A 192 -21.11 -22.59 26.04
CA ASN A 192 -21.00 -23.48 24.87
C ASN A 192 -20.49 -22.70 23.65
N ILE A 193 -21.04 -21.51 23.41
CA ILE A 193 -20.63 -20.63 22.31
C ILE A 193 -19.15 -20.24 22.47
N LEU A 194 -18.74 -19.76 23.65
CA LEU A 194 -17.34 -19.40 23.94
C LEU A 194 -16.36 -20.54 23.69
N MET A 195 -16.74 -21.78 23.99
CA MET A 195 -15.92 -22.96 23.72
C MET A 195 -15.84 -23.30 22.23
N ALA A 196 -16.90 -23.04 21.45
CA ALA A 196 -16.93 -23.26 20.01
C ALA A 196 -16.25 -22.12 19.21
N SER A 197 -16.17 -20.91 19.77
CA SER A 197 -15.59 -19.72 19.14
C SER A 197 -14.05 -19.66 19.20
N THR A 198 -13.35 -20.77 19.42
CA THR A 198 -11.89 -20.82 19.49
C THR A 198 -11.35 -22.18 19.04
N ASP A 199 -10.21 -22.17 18.34
CA ASP A 199 -9.52 -23.41 17.97
C ASP A 199 -8.74 -24.00 19.16
N LYS A 200 -8.53 -23.20 20.21
CA LYS A 200 -7.81 -23.61 21.42
C LYS A 200 -8.73 -24.31 22.40
N ARG A 201 -8.27 -25.41 23.01
CA ARG A 201 -8.97 -26.08 24.12
C ARG A 201 -9.01 -25.16 25.34
N ILE A 202 -10.20 -24.65 25.67
CA ILE A 202 -10.46 -23.89 26.90
C ILE A 202 -11.15 -24.80 27.91
N SER A 203 -10.69 -24.75 29.17
CA SER A 203 -11.34 -25.51 30.25
C SER A 203 -12.77 -25.00 30.49
N LYS A 204 -13.67 -25.91 30.87
CA LYS A 204 -15.07 -25.55 31.18
C LYS A 204 -15.15 -24.44 32.23
N MET A 205 -14.32 -24.50 33.26
CA MET A 205 -14.25 -23.49 34.32
C MET A 205 -13.90 -22.10 33.78
N LYS A 206 -12.91 -22.01 32.88
CA LYS A 206 -12.51 -20.73 32.27
C LYS A 206 -13.58 -20.18 31.34
N ALA A 207 -14.24 -21.05 30.57
CA ALA A 207 -15.34 -20.65 29.70
C ALA A 207 -16.54 -20.11 30.50
N TYR A 208 -16.88 -20.75 31.63
CA TYR A 208 -17.88 -20.23 32.56
C TYR A 208 -17.50 -18.86 33.13
N LYS A 209 -16.25 -18.67 33.55
CA LYS A 209 -15.77 -17.37 34.05
C LYS A 209 -15.93 -16.26 33.00
N TYR A 210 -15.67 -16.55 31.72
CA TYR A 210 -15.91 -15.58 30.64
C TYR A 210 -17.40 -15.35 30.39
N ALA A 211 -18.24 -16.38 30.45
CA ALA A 211 -19.69 -16.23 30.32
C ALA A 211 -20.26 -15.33 31.43
N ASP A 212 -19.88 -15.59 32.68
CA ASP A 212 -20.29 -14.80 33.85
C ASP A 212 -19.86 -13.34 33.71
N ARG A 213 -18.62 -13.12 33.29
CA ARG A 213 -18.10 -11.77 33.05
C ARG A 213 -18.81 -11.07 31.89
N LEU A 214 -19.12 -11.77 30.81
CA LEU A 214 -19.83 -11.20 29.67
C LEU A 214 -21.26 -10.78 30.06
N ILE A 215 -21.95 -11.58 30.87
CA ILE A 215 -23.27 -11.23 31.42
C ILE A 215 -23.17 -9.98 32.30
N ASP A 216 -22.21 -9.94 33.23
CA ASP A 216 -21.99 -8.78 34.12
C ASP A 216 -21.71 -7.49 33.33
N LEU A 217 -20.84 -7.56 32.31
CA LEU A 217 -20.57 -6.42 31.43
C LEU A 217 -21.81 -5.99 30.66
N ALA A 218 -22.63 -6.94 30.17
CA ALA A 218 -23.85 -6.63 29.43
C ALA A 218 -24.95 -6.02 30.31
N GLN A 219 -24.95 -6.29 31.61
CA GLN A 219 -25.84 -5.66 32.59
C GLN A 219 -25.41 -4.23 32.92
N LYS A 220 -24.10 -4.00 33.06
CA LYS A 220 -23.53 -2.67 33.40
C LYS A 220 -23.47 -1.71 32.22
N SER A 221 -23.47 -2.23 30.99
CA SER A 221 -23.29 -1.43 29.78
C SER A 221 -24.50 -0.54 29.49
N TYR A 222 -24.22 0.70 29.11
CA TYR A 222 -25.19 1.65 28.56
C TYR A 222 -24.70 2.09 27.16
N PRO A 223 -25.12 1.40 26.09
CA PRO A 223 -24.75 1.73 24.72
C PRO A 223 -25.24 3.10 24.27
N ALA A 224 -24.48 3.76 23.40
CA ALA A 224 -24.87 5.04 22.80
C ALA A 224 -25.93 4.88 21.69
N VAL A 225 -26.14 3.65 21.20
CA VAL A 225 -27.04 3.31 20.09
C VAL A 225 -27.85 2.05 20.39
N SER A 226 -28.91 1.82 19.63
CA SER A 226 -29.73 0.61 19.74
C SER A 226 -29.04 -0.63 19.17
N GLY A 227 -29.55 -1.81 19.52
CA GLY A 227 -28.95 -3.10 19.11
C GLY A 227 -29.09 -3.44 17.63
N ASP A 228 -29.90 -2.69 16.89
CA ASP A 228 -30.17 -2.78 15.45
C ASP A 228 -29.51 -1.65 14.65
N ALA A 229 -28.73 -0.77 15.32
CA ALA A 229 -28.06 0.34 14.67
C ALA A 229 -26.89 -0.12 13.78
N ILE A 230 -26.56 0.65 12.74
CA ILE A 230 -25.53 0.30 11.75
C ILE A 230 -24.14 0.08 12.37
N GLN A 231 -23.83 0.76 13.48
CA GLN A 231 -22.58 0.61 14.21
C GLN A 231 -22.37 -0.82 14.74
N VAL A 232 -23.47 -1.54 15.00
CA VAL A 232 -23.41 -2.95 15.41
C VAL A 232 -22.88 -3.81 14.26
N ASP A 233 -23.30 -3.51 13.03
CA ASP A 233 -22.82 -4.19 11.83
C ASP A 233 -21.41 -3.75 11.43
N GLU A 234 -21.03 -2.49 11.68
CA GLU A 234 -19.63 -2.04 11.53
C GLU A 234 -18.69 -2.85 12.43
N VAL A 235 -19.05 -3.06 13.71
CA VAL A 235 -18.26 -3.89 14.62
C VAL A 235 -18.11 -5.31 14.07
N ARG A 236 -19.19 -5.92 13.59
CA ARG A 236 -19.13 -7.26 12.97
C ARG A 236 -18.23 -7.28 11.75
N TYR A 237 -18.36 -6.28 10.87
CA TYR A 237 -17.56 -6.16 9.66
C TYR A 237 -16.06 -6.11 9.97
N TYR A 238 -15.63 -5.19 10.84
CA TYR A 238 -14.23 -5.06 11.18
C TYR A 238 -13.70 -6.25 11.98
N ALA A 239 -14.51 -6.87 12.85
CA ALA A 239 -14.12 -8.09 13.56
C ALA A 239 -13.82 -9.23 12.57
N ARG A 240 -14.70 -9.48 11.59
CA ARG A 240 -14.49 -10.51 10.54
C ARG A 240 -13.21 -10.28 9.75
N GLN A 241 -12.97 -9.03 9.33
CA GLN A 241 -11.77 -8.64 8.57
C GLN A 241 -10.46 -8.84 9.35
N LEU A 242 -10.52 -8.91 10.69
CA LEU A 242 -9.37 -9.19 11.56
C LEU A 242 -9.22 -10.69 11.91
N ILE A 243 -10.31 -11.46 11.91
CA ILE A 243 -10.29 -12.92 12.16
C ILE A 243 -9.74 -13.68 10.96
N CYS A 244 -10.23 -13.33 9.77
CA CYS A 244 -9.80 -13.86 8.49
C CYS A 244 -9.49 -12.66 7.59
N PRO A 245 -8.25 -12.14 7.57
CA PRO A 245 -7.85 -11.25 6.49
C PRO A 245 -8.01 -12.06 5.20
N ASN A 246 -9.00 -11.74 4.37
CA ASN A 246 -9.21 -12.41 3.09
C ASN A 246 -7.86 -12.49 2.34
N PRO A 247 -7.48 -13.67 1.83
CA PRO A 247 -6.29 -13.81 1.00
C PRO A 247 -6.38 -12.99 -0.28
#